data_AF-A0A2E3KDG2-F1
#
_entry.id   AF-A0A2E3KDG2-F1
#
_cell.length_a   1.000
_cell.length_b   1.000
_cell.length_c   1.000
_cell.angle_alpha   90.00
_cell.angle_beta   90.00
_cell.angle_gamma   90.00
#
_symmetry.space_group_name_H-M   'P 1'
#
loop_
_entity.id
_entity.type
_entity.pdbx_description
1 polymer ?
#
loop_
_entity_poly.entity_id
_entity_poly.type
_entity_poly.pdbx_seq_one_letter_code
_entity_poly.pdbx_strand_id
1 'polypeptide(L)' 'MAVSGIIENPTGNKTLFIKTYGCQMNVYDSDKMAKLLEPLGFILCNSASNADLIILNTCHIRE' A
#
# COMPACT_ATOMS: atom_id res chain seq x y z
N MET A 1 18.91 4.80 -25.06
CA MET A 1 17.72 5.41 -25.69
C MET A 1 16.50 4.87 -24.97
N ALA A 2 15.73 5.77 -24.39
CA ALA A 2 14.63 5.49 -23.48
C ALA A 2 13.46 4.79 -24.20
N VAL A 3 13.02 3.65 -23.67
CA VAL A 3 11.65 3.16 -23.85
C VAL A 3 10.88 3.44 -22.58
N SER A 4 9.82 4.20 -22.76
CA SER A 4 8.80 4.59 -21.79
C SER A 4 8.29 3.40 -20.96
N GLY A 5 8.28 3.53 -19.63
CA GLY A 5 7.21 2.95 -18.81
C GLY A 5 7.41 1.59 -18.17
N ILE A 6 8.62 1.03 -18.07
CA ILE A 6 8.87 -0.19 -17.28
C ILE A 6 9.56 0.17 -15.97
N ILE A 7 8.82 0.07 -14.87
CA ILE A 7 9.36 -0.01 -13.50
C ILE A 7 10.23 -1.26 -13.40
N GLU A 8 11.54 -1.11 -13.61
CA GLU A 8 12.51 -2.12 -13.23
C GLU A 8 12.50 -2.27 -11.70
N ASN A 9 12.20 -3.46 -11.18
CA ASN A 9 12.50 -3.78 -9.80
C ASN A 9 13.23 -5.13 -9.76
N PRO A 10 14.57 -5.15 -9.76
CA PRO A 10 15.32 -6.37 -10.04
C PRO A 10 15.28 -7.44 -8.93
N THR A 11 15.13 -7.13 -7.64
CA THR A 11 15.30 -8.17 -6.58
C THR A 11 14.85 -7.74 -5.17
N GLY A 12 13.94 -6.79 -5.00
CA GLY A 12 13.52 -6.33 -3.68
C GLY A 12 12.01 -6.22 -3.54
N ASN A 13 11.42 -7.05 -2.68
CA ASN A 13 10.06 -6.83 -2.21
C ASN A 13 9.96 -5.42 -1.63
N LYS A 14 9.01 -4.61 -2.11
CA LYS A 14 8.77 -3.25 -1.60
C LYS A 14 7.91 -3.32 -0.36
N THR A 15 8.18 -2.49 0.64
CA THR A 15 7.44 -2.48 1.91
C THR A 15 6.23 -1.55 1.84
N LEU A 16 5.06 -2.05 2.23
CA LEU A 16 3.79 -1.34 2.28
C LEU A 16 3.35 -1.16 3.73
N PHE A 17 3.00 0.06 4.12
CA PHE A 17 2.37 0.33 5.40
C PHE A 17 0.99 0.95 5.18
N ILE A 18 -0.05 0.31 5.69
CA ILE A 18 -1.42 0.85 5.64
C ILE A 18 -1.83 1.22 7.06
N LYS A 19 -2.15 2.51 7.26
CA LYS A 19 -2.76 3.00 8.49
C LYS A 19 -4.21 3.34 8.22
N THR A 20 -5.09 2.68 8.95
CA THR A 20 -6.53 2.81 8.76
C THR A 20 -7.14 3.61 9.92
N TYR A 21 -7.91 4.64 9.59
CA TYR A 21 -8.73 5.42 10.51
C TYR A 21 -10.17 5.44 9.99
N GLY A 22 -11.09 4.80 10.70
CA GLY A 22 -12.48 4.75 10.26
C GLY A 22 -13.21 3.53 10.79
N CYS A 23 -14.11 2.99 9.99
CA CYS A 23 -14.96 1.87 10.37
C CYS A 23 -14.46 0.53 9.80
N GLN A 24 -15.23 -0.53 10.04
CA GLN A 24 -14.94 -1.88 9.51
C GLN A 24 -14.84 -1.91 7.98
N MET A 25 -15.54 -1.00 7.27
CA MET A 25 -15.43 -0.90 5.82
C MET A 25 -14.01 -0.47 5.40
N ASN A 26 -13.40 0.51 6.09
CA ASN A 26 -12.01 0.88 5.78
C ASN A 26 -11.03 -0.25 6.09
N VAL A 27 -11.29 -1.07 7.12
CA VAL A 27 -10.44 -2.25 7.42
C VAL A 27 -10.51 -3.23 6.26
N TYR A 28 -11.72 -3.57 5.81
CA TYR A 28 -11.94 -4.42 4.65
C TYR A 28 -11.29 -3.87 3.37
N ASP A 29 -11.42 -2.57 3.12
CA ASP A 29 -10.79 -1.92 1.99
C ASP A 29 -9.26 -1.93 2.09
N SER A 30 -8.71 -1.84 3.30
CA SER A 30 -7.27 -1.93 3.55
C SER A 30 -6.72 -3.30 3.19
N ASP A 31 -7.45 -4.38 3.54
CA ASP A 31 -7.09 -5.74 3.14
C ASP A 31 -7.17 -5.92 1.62
N LYS A 32 -8.17 -5.32 0.96
CA LYS A 32 -8.24 -5.33 -0.50
C LYS A 32 -7.09 -4.56 -1.14
N MET A 33 -6.75 -3.39 -0.62
CA MET A 33 -5.62 -2.60 -1.12
C MET A 33 -4.31 -3.36 -1.01
N ALA A 34 -4.07 -4.08 0.09
CA ALA A 34 -2.90 -4.93 0.24
C ALA A 34 -2.86 -6.03 -0.84
N LYS A 35 -3.95 -6.77 -1.04
CA LYS A 35 -4.06 -7.83 -2.05
C LYS A 35 -3.90 -7.33 -3.48
N LEU A 36 -4.35 -6.12 -3.78
CA LEU A 36 -4.18 -5.52 -5.12
C LEU A 36 -2.71 -5.15 -5.40
N LEU A 37 -1.93 -4.86 -4.36
CA LEU A 37 -0.53 -4.47 -4.47
C LEU A 37 0.44 -5.66 -4.37
N GLU A 38 0.00 -6.81 -3.84
CA GLU A 38 0.79 -8.06 -3.77
C GLU A 38 1.40 -8.47 -5.14
N PRO A 39 0.67 -8.48 -6.28
CA PRO A 39 1.25 -8.84 -7.58
C PRO A 39 2.30 -7.85 -8.09
N LEU A 40 2.35 -6.64 -7.54
CA LEU A 40 3.36 -5.62 -7.85
C LEU A 40 4.60 -5.73 -6.95
N GLY A 41 4.67 -6.75 -6.09
CA GLY A 41 5.80 -7.02 -5.21
C GLY A 41 5.78 -6.24 -3.90
N PHE A 42 4.62 -5.72 -3.48
CA PHE A 42 4.48 -5.08 -2.17
C PHE A 42 4.19 -6.10 -1.07
N ILE A 43 4.83 -5.92 0.09
CA ILE A 43 4.63 -6.73 1.29
C ILE A 43 4.32 -5.80 2.47
N LEU A 44 3.32 -6.18 3.28
CA LEU A 44 2.97 -5.43 4.48
C LEU A 44 4.13 -5.39 5.48
N CYS A 45 4.34 -4.21 6.06
CA CYS A 45 5.29 -3.99 7.13
C CYS A 45 4.61 -3.40 8.37
N ASN A 46 5.24 -3.55 9.53
CA ASN A 46 4.65 -3.15 10.82
C ASN A 46 4.93 -1.68 11.19
N SER A 47 5.73 -0.96 10.41
CA SER A 47 6.15 0.41 10.72
C SER A 47 6.25 1.27 9.48
N ALA A 48 5.71 2.49 9.57
CA ALA A 48 5.81 3.52 8.54
C ALA A 48 7.26 3.92 8.23
N SER A 49 8.17 3.86 9.22
CA SER A 49 9.56 4.32 9.04
C SER A 49 10.36 3.50 8.04
N ASN A 50 9.93 2.27 7.78
CA ASN A 50 10.61 1.32 6.89
C ASN A 50 9.79 1.04 5.62
N ALA A 51 8.76 1.86 5.33
CA ALA A 51 7.84 1.63 4.23
C ALA A 51 8.28 2.39 2.97
N ASP A 52 8.34 1.69 1.85
CA ASP A 52 8.48 2.29 0.51
C ASP A 52 7.19 2.99 0.06
N LEU A 53 6.04 2.52 0.56
CA LEU A 53 4.72 3.10 0.31
C LEU A 53 3.88 3.14 1.60
N ILE A 54 3.33 4.31 1.90
CA ILE A 54 2.40 4.52 3.01
C ILE A 54 1.01 4.87 2.46
N ILE A 55 -0.01 4.15 2.91
CA ILE A 55 -1.42 4.44 2.63
C ILE A 55 -2.10 4.85 3.93
N LEU A 56 -2.66 6.06 3.97
CA LEU A 56 -3.55 6.51 5.04
C LEU A 56 -4.99 6.35 4.57
N ASN A 57 -5.66 5.30 5.02
CA ASN A 57 -7.06 5.05 4.67
C ASN A 57 -7.97 5.68 5.72
N THR A 58 -8.57 6.81 5.39
CA THR A 58 -9.46 7.56 6.28
C THR A 58 -10.87 7.60 5.74
N CYS A 59 -11.89 7.43 6.59
CA CYS A 59 -13.25 7.81 6.22
C CYS A 59 -13.45 9.32 6.36
N HIS A 60 -14.04 9.94 5.34
CA HIS A 60 -14.63 11.27 5.46
C HIS A 60 -16.09 11.13 5.94
N ILE A 61 -16.28 10.75 7.20
CA ILE A 61 -17.58 10.94 7.86
C ILE A 61 -17.37 12.09 8.85
N ARG A 62 -17.87 13.25 8.47
CA ARG A 62 -18.03 14.43 9.32
C ARG A 62 -19.52 14.54 9.62
N GLU A 63 -20.01 13.70 10.52
CA GLU A 63 -21.31 13.86 11.18
C GLU A 63 -21.31 13.07 12.49
#